data_AF-A0A4R4YQP7-F1
#
_entry.id   AF-A0A4R4YQP7-F1
#
_cell.length_a   1.000
_cell.length_b   1.000
_cell.length_c   1.000
_cell.angle_alpha   90.00
_cell.angle_beta   90.00
_cell.angle_gamma   90.00
#
_symmetry.space_group_name_H-M   'P 1'
#
loop_
_entity.id
_entity.type
_entity.pdbx_description
1 polymer ?
#
loop_
_entity_poly.entity_id
_entity_poly.type
_entity_poly.pdbx_seq_one_letter_code
_entity_poly.pdbx_strand_id
1 'polypeptide(L)'
;MTETAAQRLLDRLLAAPWNDLDAEELHTMSRGRLANEFFRRMAVWGDVLKIEQGWPFLKLAAAFDPAVPDASDWLERVQKGTGRGFGGATRHVIVDMFQWAMLGEQPAQRFPQLEDPYEPLTRFFERGGELITMHGSVELMGATLRFLPRAERAAQARFAIDLETLEALDRDEQLRINEERRSRGTAQAKQDNN
;
A
#
# COMPACT_ATOMS: atom_id res chain seq x y z
N MET A 1 15.86 6.34 24.18
CA MET A 1 16.48 6.40 22.83
C MET A 1 15.36 6.75 21.87
N THR A 2 15.50 7.80 21.07
CA THR A 2 14.50 8.18 20.08
C THR A 2 14.48 7.10 19.01
N GLU A 3 13.33 6.48 18.80
CA GLU A 3 13.15 5.48 17.76
C GLU A 3 13.30 6.16 16.38
N THR A 4 14.10 5.58 15.48
CA THR A 4 14.27 6.11 14.12
C THR A 4 13.04 5.79 13.27
N ALA A 5 12.79 6.55 12.20
CA ALA A 5 11.68 6.26 11.29
C ALA A 5 11.80 4.86 10.66
N ALA A 6 13.03 4.41 10.37
CA ALA A 6 13.29 3.06 9.90
C ALA A 6 12.92 1.99 10.95
N GLN A 7 13.22 2.21 12.24
CA GLN A 7 12.85 1.25 13.28
C GLN A 7 11.32 1.19 13.45
N ARG A 8 10.62 2.33 13.44
CA ARG A 8 9.15 2.36 13.46
C ARG A 8 8.55 1.60 12.28
N LEU A 9 9.13 1.77 11.09
CA LEU A 9 8.68 1.05 9.90
C LEU A 9 8.90 -0.46 10.06
N LEU A 10 10.06 -0.88 10.57
CA LEU A 10 10.33 -2.30 10.84
C LEU A 10 9.29 -2.88 11.79
N ASP A 11 9.03 -2.22 12.92
CA ASP A 11 8.09 -2.72 13.94
C ASP A 11 6.67 -2.88 13.37
N ARG A 12 6.22 -1.91 12.55
CA ARG A 12 4.92 -1.97 11.86
C ARG A 12 4.87 -3.11 10.85
N LEU A 13 5.91 -3.29 10.04
CA LEU A 13 5.97 -4.39 9.06
C LEU A 13 6.08 -5.76 9.75
N LEU A 14 6.71 -5.87 10.92
CA LEU A 14 6.74 -7.12 11.68
C LEU A 14 5.39 -7.46 12.31
N ALA A 15 4.60 -6.45 12.68
CA ALA A 15 3.26 -6.63 13.24
C ALA A 15 2.17 -6.90 12.18
N ALA A 16 2.46 -6.69 10.90
CA ALA A 16 1.51 -6.90 9.81
C ALA A 16 1.08 -8.38 9.69
N PRO A 17 -0.21 -8.66 9.40
CA PRO A 17 -0.74 -10.02 9.36
C PRO A 17 -0.48 -10.68 7.98
N TRP A 18 0.79 -10.91 7.66
CA TRP A 18 1.21 -11.37 6.32
C TRP A 18 0.66 -12.73 5.86
N ASN A 19 0.31 -13.60 6.80
CA ASN A 19 -0.15 -14.97 6.53
C ASN A 19 -1.65 -15.15 6.87
N ASP A 20 -2.36 -14.06 7.11
CA ASP A 20 -3.78 -14.06 7.43
C ASP A 20 -4.58 -13.73 6.17
N LEU A 21 -5.03 -14.79 5.49
CA LEU A 21 -5.84 -14.66 4.26
C LEU A 21 -7.20 -14.04 4.54
N ASP A 22 -7.76 -14.28 5.73
CA ASP A 22 -9.05 -13.71 6.12
C ASP A 22 -8.92 -12.20 6.32
N ALA A 23 -7.82 -11.74 6.94
CA ALA A 23 -7.51 -10.31 7.04
C ALA A 23 -7.27 -9.67 5.66
N GLU A 24 -6.60 -10.37 4.74
CA GLU A 24 -6.43 -9.91 3.37
C GLU A 24 -7.76 -9.78 2.62
N GLU A 25 -8.67 -10.77 2.75
CA GLU A 25 -10.02 -10.71 2.18
C GLU A 25 -10.79 -9.53 2.71
N LEU A 26 -10.84 -9.45 4.05
CA LEU A 26 -11.59 -8.48 4.81
C LEU A 26 -11.28 -7.05 4.37
N HIS A 27 -10.01 -6.77 4.13
CA HIS A 27 -9.52 -5.42 3.84
C HIS A 27 -9.27 -5.16 2.36
N THR A 28 -9.80 -5.98 1.45
CA THR A 28 -9.56 -5.85 -0.01
C THR A 28 -9.84 -4.42 -0.51
N MET A 29 -10.95 -3.83 -0.08
CA MET A 29 -11.38 -2.50 -0.56
C MET A 29 -10.49 -1.38 -0.01
N SER A 30 -10.21 -1.36 1.29
CA SER A 30 -9.29 -0.39 1.87
C SER A 30 -7.88 -0.54 1.32
N ARG A 31 -7.40 -1.77 1.09
CA ARG A 31 -6.13 -2.04 0.41
C ARG A 31 -6.10 -1.48 -1.02
N GLY A 32 -7.18 -1.64 -1.78
CA GLY A 32 -7.29 -1.02 -3.11
C GLY A 32 -7.20 0.51 -3.08
N ARG A 33 -7.84 1.15 -2.10
CA ARG A 33 -7.75 2.61 -1.92
C ARG A 33 -6.37 3.07 -1.44
N LEU A 34 -5.73 2.31 -0.56
CA LEU A 34 -4.38 2.60 -0.08
C LEU A 34 -3.34 2.47 -1.18
N ALA A 35 -3.41 1.44 -2.01
CA ALA A 35 -2.55 1.30 -3.19
C ALA A 35 -2.77 2.44 -4.20
N ASN A 36 -4.01 2.87 -4.39
CA ASN A 36 -4.33 4.02 -5.24
C ASN A 36 -3.72 5.31 -4.69
N GLU A 37 -3.90 5.57 -3.39
CA GLU A 37 -3.35 6.74 -2.69
C GLU A 37 -1.81 6.72 -2.68
N PHE A 38 -1.18 5.56 -2.52
CA PHE A 38 0.26 5.38 -2.69
C PHE A 38 0.69 5.89 -4.07
N PHE A 39 0.10 5.39 -5.16
CA PHE A 39 0.46 5.86 -6.50
C PHE A 39 0.14 7.34 -6.73
N ARG A 40 -0.93 7.88 -6.14
CA ARG A 40 -1.22 9.32 -6.16
C ARG A 40 -0.09 10.14 -5.54
N ARG A 41 0.36 9.77 -4.33
CA ARG A 41 1.47 10.45 -3.67
C ARG A 41 2.79 10.26 -4.42
N MET A 42 3.05 9.07 -4.95
CA MET A 42 4.22 8.82 -5.80
C MET A 42 4.23 9.72 -7.05
N ALA A 43 3.08 9.93 -7.69
CA ALA A 43 2.98 10.83 -8.85
C ALA A 43 3.34 12.27 -8.46
N VAL A 44 2.75 12.77 -7.37
CA VAL A 44 2.99 14.13 -6.85
C VAL A 44 4.47 14.32 -6.47
N TRP A 45 5.05 13.37 -5.72
CA TRP A 45 6.46 13.41 -5.35
C TRP A 45 7.39 13.33 -6.57
N GLY A 46 7.04 12.49 -7.54
CA GLY A 46 7.77 12.40 -8.79
C GLY A 46 7.81 13.74 -9.52
N ASP A 47 6.69 14.48 -9.54
CA ASP A 47 6.60 15.78 -10.24
C ASP A 47 7.48 16.81 -9.55
N VAL A 48 7.43 16.85 -8.21
CA VAL A 48 8.22 17.76 -7.39
C VAL A 48 9.72 17.48 -7.51
N LEU A 49 10.11 16.20 -7.51
CA LEU A 49 11.50 15.77 -7.65
C LEU A 49 11.96 15.67 -9.12
N LYS A 50 11.09 15.97 -10.08
CA LYS A 50 11.37 15.93 -11.53
C LYS A 50 11.93 14.59 -12.01
N ILE A 51 11.41 13.48 -11.47
CA ILE A 51 11.83 12.14 -11.87
C ILE A 51 11.15 11.78 -13.19
N GLU A 52 11.92 11.49 -14.24
CA GLU A 52 11.37 11.23 -15.58
C GLU A 52 11.03 9.75 -15.86
N GLN A 53 11.68 8.82 -15.15
CA GLN A 53 11.62 7.39 -15.45
C GLN A 53 11.25 6.55 -14.23
N GLY A 54 10.80 5.31 -14.46
CA GLY A 54 10.52 4.34 -13.40
C GLY A 54 9.08 4.39 -12.85
N TRP A 55 8.16 5.10 -13.52
CA TRP A 55 6.74 5.05 -13.16
C TRP A 55 6.21 3.60 -13.26
N PRO A 56 5.47 3.06 -12.26
CA PRO A 56 4.91 3.74 -11.10
C PRO A 56 5.69 3.62 -9.77
N PHE A 57 6.85 2.95 -9.77
CA PHE A 57 7.69 2.72 -8.59
C PHE A 57 8.94 3.60 -8.65
N LEU A 58 8.75 4.90 -8.40
CA LEU A 58 9.83 5.88 -8.50
C LEU A 58 10.80 5.76 -7.32
N LYS A 59 12.11 5.85 -7.58
CA LYS A 59 13.14 5.81 -6.54
C LYS A 59 13.27 7.16 -5.83
N LEU A 60 12.27 7.53 -5.03
CA LEU A 60 12.18 8.86 -4.43
C LEU A 60 13.36 9.19 -3.52
N ALA A 61 13.83 8.23 -2.73
CA ALA A 61 14.91 8.47 -1.78
C ALA A 61 16.22 8.83 -2.50
N ALA A 62 16.60 8.06 -3.52
CA ALA A 62 17.78 8.33 -4.34
C ALA A 62 17.67 9.64 -5.16
N ALA A 63 16.44 10.02 -5.57
CA ALA A 63 16.20 11.31 -6.22
C ALA A 63 16.28 12.49 -5.25
N PHE A 64 15.93 12.28 -3.96
CA PHE A 64 16.02 13.29 -2.91
C PHE A 64 17.45 13.48 -2.42
N ASP A 65 18.14 12.37 -2.11
CA ASP A 65 19.53 12.31 -1.70
C ASP A 65 20.22 11.08 -2.34
N PRO A 66 21.08 11.29 -3.37
CA PRO A 66 21.82 10.20 -4.00
C PRO A 66 22.79 9.45 -3.08
N ALA A 67 23.12 10.00 -1.91
CA ALA A 67 23.97 9.36 -0.92
C ALA A 67 23.19 8.46 0.06
N VAL A 68 21.86 8.34 -0.10
CA VAL A 68 21.06 7.43 0.72
C VAL A 68 21.62 6.00 0.62
N PRO A 69 21.89 5.33 1.74
CA PRO A 69 22.41 3.96 1.71
C PRO A 69 21.43 2.97 1.09
N ASP A 70 21.98 1.84 0.63
CA ASP A 70 21.14 0.68 0.31
C ASP A 70 20.44 0.15 1.57
N ALA A 71 19.21 -0.31 1.41
CA ALA A 71 18.37 -0.77 2.50
C ALA A 71 18.04 -2.27 2.43
N SER A 72 18.79 -3.05 1.65
CA SER A 72 18.58 -4.50 1.50
C SER A 72 18.64 -5.25 2.84
N ASP A 73 19.51 -4.84 3.76
CA ASP A 73 19.60 -5.43 5.12
C ASP A 73 18.29 -5.31 5.90
N TRP A 74 17.50 -4.24 5.67
CA TRP A 74 16.21 -4.07 6.30
C TRP A 74 15.17 -5.04 5.75
N LEU A 75 15.17 -5.28 4.44
CA LEU A 75 14.33 -6.30 3.83
C LEU A 75 14.64 -7.69 4.43
N GLU A 76 15.91 -8.04 4.59
CA GLU A 76 16.32 -9.31 5.22
C GLU A 76 15.78 -9.43 6.66
N ARG A 77 15.81 -8.34 7.44
CA ARG A 77 15.25 -8.31 8.80
C ARG A 77 13.75 -8.54 8.79
N VAL A 78 13.00 -7.90 7.88
CA VAL A 78 11.55 -8.13 7.75
C VAL A 78 11.28 -9.58 7.38
N GLN A 79 11.98 -10.13 6.38
CA GLN A 79 11.80 -11.52 5.94
C GLN A 79 12.10 -12.52 7.06
N LYS A 80 13.20 -12.30 7.79
CA LYS A 80 13.58 -13.14 8.94
C LYS A 80 12.57 -13.03 10.08
N GLY A 81 12.13 -11.82 10.41
CA GLY A 81 11.19 -11.58 11.51
C GLY A 81 9.78 -12.10 11.23
N THR A 82 9.37 -12.10 9.95
CA THR A 82 8.08 -12.66 9.50
C THR A 82 8.14 -14.14 9.15
N GLY A 83 9.34 -14.71 9.02
CA GLY A 83 9.55 -16.10 8.64
C GLY A 83 9.16 -16.42 7.19
N ARG A 84 9.06 -15.41 6.31
CA ARG A 84 8.58 -15.60 4.93
C ARG A 84 9.39 -14.85 3.88
N GLY A 85 9.39 -15.41 2.67
CA GLY A 85 9.82 -14.72 1.46
C GLY A 85 8.74 -13.78 0.93
N PHE A 86 9.14 -12.76 0.18
CA PHE A 86 8.24 -11.79 -0.47
C PHE A 86 8.40 -11.88 -1.98
N GLY A 87 7.32 -11.60 -2.71
CA GLY A 87 7.32 -11.41 -4.16
C GLY A 87 8.11 -10.18 -4.59
N GLY A 88 8.48 -10.12 -5.87
CA GLY A 88 9.39 -9.10 -6.40
C GLY A 88 8.95 -7.65 -6.15
N ALA A 89 7.67 -7.35 -6.38
CA ALA A 89 7.13 -6.01 -6.15
C ALA A 89 7.17 -5.62 -4.66
N THR A 90 6.67 -6.48 -3.77
CA THR A 90 6.76 -6.31 -2.30
C THR A 90 8.20 -6.09 -1.84
N ARG A 91 9.16 -6.88 -2.32
CA ARG A 91 10.59 -6.71 -1.98
C ARG A 91 11.12 -5.34 -2.37
N HIS A 92 10.87 -4.91 -3.60
CA HIS A 92 11.34 -3.62 -4.10
C HIS A 92 10.76 -2.46 -3.29
N VAL A 93 9.44 -2.44 -3.08
CA VAL A 93 8.81 -1.33 -2.34
C VAL A 93 9.24 -1.30 -0.88
N ILE A 94 9.45 -2.44 -0.22
CA ILE A 94 9.97 -2.46 1.16
C ILE A 94 11.35 -1.80 1.22
N VAL A 95 12.25 -2.11 0.29
CA VAL A 95 13.57 -1.46 0.23
C VAL A 95 13.41 0.04 0.02
N ASP A 96 12.58 0.47 -0.93
CA ASP A 96 12.34 1.89 -1.21
C ASP A 96 11.74 2.63 0.02
N MET A 97 10.83 1.99 0.75
CA MET A 97 10.25 2.51 2.00
C MET A 97 11.32 2.73 3.07
N PHE A 98 12.24 1.77 3.26
CA PHE A 98 13.32 1.93 4.23
C PHE A 98 14.32 3.01 3.82
N GLN A 99 14.69 3.08 2.53
CA GLN A 99 15.54 4.16 2.03
C GLN A 99 14.92 5.52 2.29
N TRP A 100 13.62 5.66 2.07
CA TRP A 100 12.89 6.90 2.40
C TRP A 100 12.90 7.19 3.90
N ALA A 101 12.62 6.19 4.74
CA ALA A 101 12.63 6.33 6.19
C ALA A 101 14.02 6.74 6.73
N MET A 102 15.11 6.33 6.07
CA MET A 102 16.48 6.72 6.43
C MET A 102 16.77 8.20 6.21
N LEU A 103 16.00 8.90 5.37
CA LEU A 103 16.10 10.36 5.21
C LEU A 103 15.60 11.11 6.44
N GLY A 104 14.85 10.46 7.34
CA GLY A 104 14.30 11.05 8.54
C GLY A 104 13.35 12.21 8.23
N GLU A 105 13.51 13.32 8.93
CA GLU A 105 12.65 14.50 8.79
C GLU A 105 13.00 15.39 7.58
N GLN A 106 14.08 15.10 6.85
CA GLN A 106 14.54 15.95 5.74
C GLN A 106 13.48 16.19 4.66
N PRO A 107 12.71 15.17 4.20
CA PRO A 107 11.68 15.40 3.19
C PRO A 107 10.57 16.33 3.70
N ALA A 108 10.14 16.17 4.95
CA ALA A 108 9.11 17.01 5.57
C ALA A 108 9.60 18.45 5.81
N GLN A 109 10.89 18.64 6.13
CA GLN A 109 11.49 19.96 6.27
C GLN A 109 11.60 20.69 4.92
N ARG A 110 11.94 19.97 3.85
CA ARG A 110 12.10 20.54 2.51
C ARG A 110 10.77 20.75 1.78
N PHE A 111 9.79 19.87 2.02
CA PHE A 111 8.48 19.88 1.38
C PHE A 111 7.36 19.70 2.40
N PRO A 112 7.14 20.67 3.30
CA PRO A 112 6.20 20.55 4.43
C PRO A 112 4.73 20.40 4.03
N GLN A 113 4.39 20.75 2.79
CA GLN A 113 3.06 20.60 2.22
C GLN A 113 2.79 19.21 1.64
N LEU A 114 3.83 18.38 1.49
CA LEU A 114 3.70 17.05 0.92
C LEU A 114 3.55 16.01 2.03
N GLU A 115 2.60 15.10 1.84
CA GLU A 115 2.44 13.96 2.72
C GLU A 115 3.51 12.90 2.44
N ASP A 116 3.78 12.04 3.44
CA ASP A 116 4.65 10.89 3.26
C ASP A 116 4.14 10.00 2.11
N PRO A 117 4.99 9.69 1.10
CA PRO A 117 4.59 8.90 -0.06
C PRO A 117 4.29 7.44 0.27
N TYR A 118 4.93 6.88 1.29
CA TYR A 118 4.89 5.46 1.65
C TYR A 118 3.93 5.12 2.79
N GLU A 119 3.45 6.10 3.56
CA GLU A 119 2.46 5.85 4.62
C GLU A 119 1.22 5.04 4.14
N PRO A 120 0.62 5.30 2.96
CA PRO A 120 -0.47 4.47 2.46
C PRO A 120 -0.06 3.00 2.27
N LEU A 121 1.18 2.74 1.84
CA LEU A 121 1.68 1.39 1.63
C LEU A 121 2.02 0.69 2.95
N THR A 122 2.47 1.42 3.98
CA THR A 122 2.58 0.86 5.33
C THR A 122 1.22 0.42 5.86
N ARG A 123 0.19 1.27 5.72
CA ARG A 123 -1.19 0.92 6.08
C ARG A 123 -1.76 -0.24 5.26
N PHE A 124 -1.33 -0.36 4.01
CA PHE A 124 -1.70 -1.47 3.13
C PHE A 124 -1.19 -2.79 3.70
N PHE A 125 0.08 -2.86 4.09
CA PHE A 125 0.66 -4.08 4.68
C PHE A 125 0.13 -4.39 6.08
N GLU A 126 -0.19 -3.38 6.90
CA GLU A 126 -0.88 -3.58 8.18
C GLU A 126 -2.25 -4.27 8.03
N ARG A 127 -2.83 -4.25 6.83
CA ARG A 127 -4.08 -4.93 6.46
C ARG A 127 -3.88 -6.30 5.83
N GLY A 128 -2.65 -6.82 5.92
CA GLY A 128 -2.28 -8.15 5.45
C GLY A 128 -1.80 -8.16 4.00
N GLY A 129 -1.36 -9.35 3.59
CA GLY A 129 -1.01 -9.69 2.22
C GLY A 129 0.14 -8.91 1.59
N GLU A 130 0.38 -9.22 0.31
CA GLU A 130 1.48 -8.67 -0.47
C GLU A 130 1.02 -7.62 -1.49
N LEU A 131 1.99 -6.86 -2.02
CA LEU A 131 1.76 -6.06 -3.21
C LEU A 131 2.09 -6.91 -4.43
N ILE A 132 1.06 -7.45 -5.08
CA ILE A 132 1.22 -8.29 -6.28
C ILE A 132 0.98 -7.42 -7.50
N THR A 133 1.90 -7.43 -8.46
CA THR A 133 1.76 -6.69 -9.72
C THR A 133 1.75 -7.63 -10.90
N MET A 134 0.81 -7.46 -11.81
CA MET A 134 0.70 -8.26 -13.03
C MET A 134 0.16 -7.38 -14.17
N HIS A 135 0.67 -7.55 -15.39
CA HIS A 135 0.13 -6.90 -16.61
C HIS A 135 -0.21 -5.40 -16.52
N GLY A 136 0.57 -4.60 -15.78
CA GLY A 136 0.32 -3.16 -15.64
C GLY A 136 -0.75 -2.80 -14.60
N SER A 137 -1.01 -3.69 -13.64
CA SER A 137 -1.90 -3.47 -12.49
C SER A 137 -1.30 -4.02 -11.20
N VAL A 138 -1.87 -3.58 -10.09
CA VAL A 138 -1.84 -4.30 -8.81
C VAL A 138 -3.02 -5.26 -8.77
N GLU A 139 -2.74 -6.51 -8.45
CA GLU A 139 -3.76 -7.53 -8.21
C GLU A 139 -4.04 -7.63 -6.72
N LEU A 140 -5.32 -7.61 -6.37
CA LEU A 140 -5.86 -7.77 -5.03
C LEU A 140 -6.87 -8.90 -5.06
N MET A 141 -7.24 -9.42 -3.91
CA MET A 141 -8.22 -10.50 -3.87
C MET A 141 -9.60 -10.01 -4.33
N GLY A 142 -9.99 -10.32 -5.57
CA GLY A 142 -11.27 -9.88 -6.13
C GLY A 142 -11.29 -8.44 -6.67
N ALA A 143 -10.15 -7.75 -6.73
CA ALA A 143 -10.05 -6.42 -7.30
C ALA A 143 -8.72 -6.20 -8.04
N THR A 144 -8.74 -5.31 -9.04
CA THR A 144 -7.55 -4.96 -9.81
C THR A 144 -7.42 -3.44 -9.88
N LEU A 145 -6.24 -2.92 -9.54
CA LEU A 145 -5.91 -1.50 -9.66
C LEU A 145 -4.95 -1.27 -10.83
N ARG A 146 -5.43 -0.67 -11.91
CA ARG A 146 -4.61 -0.37 -13.09
C ARG A 146 -3.60 0.74 -12.81
N PHE A 147 -2.41 0.63 -13.40
CA PHE A 147 -1.49 1.76 -13.52
C PHE A 147 -2.04 2.75 -14.53
N LEU A 148 -2.26 3.98 -14.07
CA LEU A 148 -2.69 5.09 -14.90
C LEU A 148 -1.47 5.92 -15.31
N PRO A 149 -1.57 6.74 -16.38
CA PRO A 149 -0.61 7.78 -16.65
C PRO A 149 -0.37 8.66 -15.41
N ARG A 150 0.87 9.07 -15.19
CA ARG A 150 1.25 9.81 -13.98
C ARG A 150 0.44 11.08 -13.76
N ALA A 151 0.20 11.87 -14.82
CA ALA A 151 -0.59 13.09 -14.74
C ALA A 151 -2.05 12.81 -14.32
N GLU A 152 -2.64 11.75 -14.86
CA GLU A 152 -3.99 11.32 -14.47
C GLU A 152 -4.02 10.88 -13.01
N ARG A 153 -3.00 10.13 -12.58
CA ARG A 153 -2.88 9.68 -11.19
C ARG A 153 -2.72 10.85 -10.23
N ALA A 154 -1.87 11.83 -10.53
CA ALA A 154 -1.65 13.02 -9.71
C ALA A 154 -2.93 13.87 -9.55
N ALA A 155 -3.79 13.90 -10.57
CA ALA A 155 -5.03 14.67 -10.58
C ALA A 155 -6.17 14.03 -9.76
N GLN A 156 -6.02 12.80 -9.28
CA GLN A 156 -7.04 12.14 -8.48
C GLN A 156 -7.23 12.83 -7.13
N ALA A 157 -8.47 12.82 -6.64
CA ALA A 157 -8.78 13.34 -5.31
C ALA A 157 -7.99 12.56 -4.24
N ARG A 158 -7.51 13.29 -3.24
CA ARG A 158 -6.86 12.69 -2.06
C ARG A 158 -7.85 11.78 -1.34
N PHE A 159 -7.39 10.59 -0.98
CA PHE A 159 -8.13 9.68 -0.12
C PHE A 159 -7.64 9.79 1.33
N ALA A 160 -8.57 9.82 2.28
CA ALA A 160 -8.25 9.82 3.70
C ALA A 160 -7.84 8.41 4.14
N ILE A 161 -6.68 8.30 4.80
CA ILE A 161 -6.07 7.02 5.19
C ILE A 161 -6.06 6.80 6.71
N ASP A 162 -6.86 7.57 7.45
CA ASP A 162 -7.06 7.34 8.87
C ASP A 162 -7.83 6.04 9.10
N LEU A 163 -7.66 5.48 10.31
CA LEU A 163 -8.21 4.18 10.66
C LEU A 163 -9.74 4.14 10.52
N GLU A 164 -10.43 5.20 10.96
CA GLU A 164 -11.90 5.28 10.94
C GLU A 164 -12.43 5.19 9.50
N THR A 165 -11.84 5.96 8.57
CA THR A 165 -12.22 5.93 7.15
C THR A 165 -12.01 4.55 6.54
N LEU A 166 -10.86 3.92 6.84
CA LEU A 166 -10.54 2.61 6.27
C LEU A 166 -11.45 1.51 6.83
N GLU A 167 -11.70 1.50 8.13
CA GLU A 167 -12.63 0.55 8.76
C GLU A 167 -14.07 0.74 8.29
N ALA A 168 -14.51 1.99 8.09
CA ALA A 168 -15.83 2.26 7.54
C ALA A 168 -15.99 1.66 6.14
N LEU A 169 -14.98 1.84 5.29
CA LEU A 169 -14.97 1.26 3.94
C LEU A 169 -15.04 -0.27 3.96
N ASP A 170 -14.28 -0.92 4.84
CA ASP A 170 -14.27 -2.37 4.94
C ASP A 170 -15.62 -2.90 5.48
N ARG A 171 -16.22 -2.23 6.47
CA ARG A 171 -17.57 -2.55 6.98
C ARG A 171 -18.65 -2.41 5.90
N ASP A 172 -18.63 -1.32 5.14
CA ASP A 172 -19.62 -1.07 4.09
C ASP A 172 -19.56 -2.15 3.01
N GLU A 173 -18.35 -2.58 2.64
CA GLU A 173 -18.17 -3.67 1.68
C GLU A 173 -18.68 -5.01 2.22
N GLN A 174 -18.40 -5.32 3.48
CA GLN A 174 -18.94 -6.53 4.10
C GLN A 174 -20.47 -6.55 4.11
N LEU A 175 -21.11 -5.42 4.41
CA LEU A 175 -22.57 -5.30 4.36
C LEU A 175 -23.08 -5.57 2.95
N ARG A 176 -22.47 -4.95 1.94
CA ARG A 176 -22.81 -5.16 0.52
C ARG A 176 -22.71 -6.64 0.12
N ILE A 177 -21.60 -7.30 0.44
CA ILE A 177 -21.38 -8.72 0.14
C ILE A 177 -22.44 -9.60 0.84
N ASN A 178 -22.75 -9.32 2.10
CA ASN A 178 -23.74 -10.08 2.86
C ASN A 178 -25.15 -9.92 2.30
N GLU A 179 -25.53 -8.72 1.86
CA GLU A 179 -26.82 -8.46 1.21
C GLU A 179 -26.94 -9.19 -0.13
N GLU A 180 -25.88 -9.20 -0.94
CA GLU A 180 -25.85 -9.97 -2.18
C GLU A 180 -25.98 -11.48 -1.94
N ARG A 181 -25.27 -12.01 -0.95
CA ARG A 181 -25.35 -13.44 -0.59
C ARG A 181 -26.77 -13.83 -0.16
N ARG A 182 -27.44 -13.00 0.65
CA ARG A 182 -28.85 -13.21 1.04
C ARG A 182 -29.80 -13.17 -0.17
N SER A 183 -29.57 -12.22 -1.08
CA SER A 183 -30.40 -12.07 -2.29
C SER A 183 -30.25 -13.27 -3.23
N ARG A 184 -29.03 -13.81 -3.39
CA ARG A 184 -28.80 -15.01 -4.21
C ARG A 184 -29.40 -16.27 -3.57
N GLY A 185 -29.25 -16.44 -2.25
CA GLY A 185 -29.84 -17.57 -1.53
C GLY A 185 -31.37 -17.60 -1.60
N THR A 186 -32.02 -16.43 -1.51
CA THR A 186 -33.48 -16.33 -1.66
C THR A 186 -33.96 -16.54 -3.10
N ALA A 187 -33.17 -16.17 -4.11
CA ALA A 187 -33.47 -16.46 -5.51
C ALA A 187 -33.36 -17.96 -5.84
N GLN A 188 -32.31 -18.63 -5.35
CA GLN A 188 -32.10 -20.07 -5.54
C GLN A 188 -33.21 -20.90 -4.87
N ALA A 189 -33.58 -20.55 -3.63
CA ALA A 189 -34.66 -21.23 -2.91
C ALA A 189 -36.04 -21.08 -3.58
N LYS A 190 -36.25 -20.05 -4.40
CA LYS A 190 -37.47 -19.88 -5.21
C LYS A 190 -37.44 -20.68 -6.51
N GLN A 191 -36.26 -20.94 -7.07
CA GLN A 191 -36.09 -21.78 -8.27
C GLN A 191 -36.20 -23.28 -7.95
N ASP A 192 -35.72 -23.72 -6.79
CA ASP A 192 -35.76 -25.14 -6.41
C ASP A 192 -37.17 -25.62 -5.98
N ASN A 193 -38.12 -24.68 -5.83
CA ASN A 193 -39.48 -24.94 -5.32
C ASN A 193 -40.58 -24.81 -6.41
N ASN A 194 -40.19 -24.79 -7.69
CA ASN A 194 -41.06 -24.65 -8.86
C ASN A 194 -40.69 -25.67 -9.93
#